data_AF-A0A9W4MNC4-F1
#
_entry.id   AF-A0A9W4MNC4-F1
#
_cell.length_a   1.000
_cell.length_b   1.000
_cell.length_c   1.000
_cell.angle_alpha   90.00
_cell.angle_beta   90.00
_cell.angle_gamma   90.00
#
_symmetry.space_group_name_H-M   'P 1'
#
loop_
_entity.id
_entity.type
_entity.pdbx_description
1 polymer ?
#
loop_
_entity_poly.entity_id
_entity_poly.type
_entity_poly.pdbx_seq_one_letter_code
_entity_poly.pdbx_strand_id
1 'polypeptide(L)'
;MDVRSIANSSLTEYQPTPSYNTKSPEDTWQNKLRKFFRWTCTPMGACITIYGLNIVAWGGMLFLLMCNAAPAMCHPSCDSLESPRRIWIEIDSQILNALFCVTGFGLAPWRIRDFYRWCCWRLARSDASRRNALARLAEIHQNWFLQSEEPELPRNSKQSQTKRATPTPRWKMDLVVWGNLLNSLLQVCLAVFMWAFNRFNRPSWATGLFVGLACAVAGLAGITMWLEKKRVQKASEHPGALLLIPRATDPAILGGSADYTPVDNKP
;
A
#
# COMPACT_ATOMS: atom_id res chain seq x y z
N MET A 1 8.88 42.37 -56.22
CA MET A 1 9.17 41.56 -55.02
C MET A 1 7.98 40.62 -54.82
N ASP A 2 8.21 39.35 -55.11
CA ASP A 2 7.17 38.38 -55.48
C ASP A 2 6.85 37.47 -54.28
N VAL A 3 5.60 37.50 -53.80
CA VAL A 3 5.12 36.84 -52.57
C VAL A 3 5.13 35.30 -52.68
N ARG A 4 5.38 34.76 -53.88
CA ARG A 4 5.47 33.31 -54.15
C ARG A 4 6.78 32.66 -53.71
N SER A 5 7.81 33.43 -53.37
CA SER A 5 9.11 32.86 -52.96
C SER A 5 9.18 32.42 -51.49
N ILE A 6 8.23 32.83 -50.64
CA ILE A 6 8.24 32.49 -49.20
C ILE A 6 7.41 31.22 -48.92
N ALA A 7 6.55 30.81 -49.85
CA ALA A 7 5.68 29.63 -49.67
C ALA A 7 6.39 28.28 -49.93
N ASN A 8 7.57 28.28 -50.56
CA ASN A 8 8.25 27.04 -50.96
C ASN A 8 9.37 26.60 -50.01
N SER A 9 9.66 27.33 -48.93
CA SER A 9 10.70 26.98 -47.95
C SER A 9 10.18 26.26 -46.70
N SER A 10 8.87 25.96 -46.62
CA SER A 10 8.24 25.35 -45.43
C SER A 10 7.71 23.93 -45.65
N LEU A 11 8.04 23.28 -46.77
CA LEU A 11 7.75 21.85 -46.98
C LEU A 11 8.98 20.99 -46.67
N THR A 12 9.60 21.26 -45.52
CA THR A 12 10.58 20.33 -44.94
C THR A 12 9.82 19.12 -44.40
N GLU A 13 9.69 18.12 -45.27
CA GLU A 13 9.76 16.71 -44.96
C GLU A 13 9.12 16.28 -43.62
N TYR A 14 7.81 16.03 -43.65
CA TYR A 14 7.16 15.21 -42.63
C TYR A 14 7.63 13.76 -42.81
N GLN A 15 8.72 13.40 -42.14
CA GLN A 15 9.08 12.00 -41.91
C GLN A 15 8.07 11.42 -40.91
N PRO A 16 7.27 10.40 -41.27
CA PRO A 16 6.40 9.75 -40.30
C PRO A 16 7.28 9.10 -39.22
N THR A 17 7.18 9.58 -37.98
CA THR A 17 7.84 8.94 -36.84
C THR A 17 7.41 7.47 -36.82
N PRO A 18 8.35 6.50 -36.76
CA PRO A 18 7.97 5.11 -36.65
C PRO A 18 7.14 4.96 -35.39
N SER A 19 5.91 4.46 -35.56
CA SER A 19 5.07 4.05 -34.46
C SER A 19 5.79 2.92 -33.73
N TYR A 20 6.56 3.29 -32.72
CA TYR A 20 7.10 2.32 -31.78
C TYR A 20 5.92 1.84 -30.93
N ASN A 21 5.19 0.87 -31.47
CA ASN A 21 4.44 -0.05 -30.62
C ASN A 21 5.44 -1.06 -30.04
N THR A 22 6.53 -0.57 -29.43
CA THR A 22 7.31 -1.39 -28.50
C THR A 22 6.51 -1.40 -27.22
N LYS A 23 5.75 -2.49 -27.01
CA LYS A 23 5.66 -3.04 -25.66
C LYS A 23 7.10 -3.20 -25.18
N SER A 24 7.58 -2.20 -24.45
CA SER A 24 8.94 -2.22 -23.95
C SER A 24 9.11 -3.50 -23.12
N PRO A 25 10.25 -4.21 -23.23
CA PRO A 25 10.52 -5.46 -22.52
C PRO A 25 10.79 -5.24 -21.01
N GLU A 26 10.14 -4.25 -20.41
CA GLU A 26 10.30 -3.87 -19.01
C GLU A 26 9.55 -4.78 -18.02
N ASP A 27 8.75 -5.72 -18.54
CA ASP A 27 7.96 -6.68 -17.75
C ASP A 27 8.54 -8.09 -17.67
N THR A 28 9.68 -8.37 -18.30
CA THR A 28 10.25 -9.72 -18.29
C THR A 28 10.60 -10.15 -16.85
N TRP A 29 10.12 -11.33 -16.41
CA TRP A 29 10.37 -11.88 -15.07
C TRP A 29 11.86 -11.87 -14.69
N GLN A 30 12.75 -12.07 -15.67
CA GLN A 30 14.19 -11.98 -15.51
C GLN A 30 14.67 -10.60 -15.06
N ASN A 31 14.08 -9.52 -15.58
CA ASN A 31 14.42 -8.15 -15.20
C ASN A 31 13.96 -7.84 -13.77
N LYS A 32 12.78 -8.34 -13.38
CA LYS A 32 12.27 -8.23 -12.00
C LYS A 32 13.16 -9.01 -11.03
N LEU A 33 13.56 -10.23 -11.40
CA LEU A 33 14.43 -11.09 -10.60
C LEU A 33 15.83 -10.48 -10.45
N ARG A 34 16.41 -9.93 -11.52
CA ARG A 34 17.70 -9.23 -11.47
C ARG A 34 17.65 -8.00 -10.57
N LYS A 35 16.58 -7.20 -10.66
CA LYS A 35 16.36 -6.04 -9.76
C LYS A 35 16.24 -6.49 -8.30
N PHE A 36 15.52 -7.58 -8.05
CA PHE A 36 15.40 -8.18 -6.72
C PHE A 36 16.76 -8.62 -6.16
N PHE A 37 17.53 -9.43 -6.88
CA PHE A 37 18.86 -9.87 -6.42
C PHE A 37 19.81 -8.70 -6.16
N ARG A 38 19.78 -7.66 -7.00
CA ARG A 38 20.56 -6.45 -6.77
C ARG A 38 20.14 -5.72 -5.49
N TRP A 39 18.84 -5.66 -5.20
CA TRP A 39 18.32 -5.12 -3.95
C TRP A 39 18.71 -6.00 -2.74
N THR A 40 18.64 -7.33 -2.88
CA THR A 40 19.06 -8.29 -1.83
C THR A 40 20.53 -8.14 -1.48
N CYS A 41 21.40 -7.76 -2.42
CA CYS A 41 22.80 -7.49 -2.15
C CYS A 41 23.07 -6.11 -1.52
N THR A 42 22.06 -5.26 -1.32
CA THR A 42 22.21 -4.04 -0.50
C THR A 42 22.28 -4.42 0.98
N PRO A 43 23.03 -3.71 1.85
CA PRO A 43 23.19 -4.12 3.25
C PRO A 43 21.84 -4.25 3.98
N MET A 44 20.93 -3.29 3.77
CA MET A 44 19.58 -3.35 4.35
C MET A 44 18.73 -4.47 3.71
N GLY A 45 18.79 -4.63 2.39
CA GLY A 45 18.07 -5.68 1.67
C GLY A 45 18.53 -7.08 2.06
N ALA A 46 19.84 -7.27 2.29
CA ALA A 46 20.44 -8.52 2.76
C ALA A 46 19.92 -8.87 4.15
N CYS A 47 19.96 -7.92 5.09
CA CYS A 47 19.44 -8.12 6.45
C CYS A 47 17.95 -8.49 6.42
N ILE A 48 17.13 -7.77 5.66
CA ILE A 48 15.69 -8.07 5.53
C ILE A 48 15.48 -9.45 4.90
N THR A 49 16.26 -9.81 3.88
CA THR A 49 16.13 -11.09 3.19
C THR A 49 16.53 -12.26 4.08
N ILE A 50 17.66 -12.17 4.77
CA ILE A 50 18.11 -13.19 5.73
C ILE A 50 17.07 -13.36 6.84
N TYR A 51 16.57 -12.25 7.37
CA TYR A 51 15.52 -12.25 8.40
C TYR A 51 14.23 -12.92 7.89
N GLY A 52 13.76 -12.58 6.69
CA GLY A 52 12.58 -13.18 6.08
C GLY A 52 12.75 -14.67 5.80
N LEU A 53 13.91 -15.09 5.31
CA LEU A 53 14.25 -16.50 5.09
C LEU A 53 14.26 -17.27 6.41
N ASN A 54 14.73 -16.68 7.51
CA ASN A 54 14.67 -17.30 8.84
C ASN A 54 13.22 -17.53 9.28
N ILE A 55 12.35 -16.52 9.16
CA ILE A 55 10.92 -16.69 9.48
C ILE A 55 10.32 -17.84 8.66
N VAL A 56 10.59 -17.88 7.36
CA VAL A 56 10.04 -18.92 6.47
C VAL A 56 10.61 -20.30 6.80
N ALA A 57 11.90 -20.40 7.13
CA ALA A 57 12.54 -21.67 7.47
C ALA A 57 12.00 -22.24 8.78
N TRP A 58 12.03 -21.47 9.87
CA TRP A 58 11.52 -21.89 11.18
C TRP A 58 9.99 -22.07 11.17
N GLY A 59 9.28 -21.20 10.45
CA GLY A 59 7.82 -21.30 10.28
C GLY A 59 7.41 -22.52 9.48
N GLY A 60 8.13 -22.82 8.40
CA GLY A 60 7.94 -24.01 7.58
C GLY A 60 8.26 -25.28 8.36
N MET A 61 9.34 -25.30 9.15
CA MET A 61 9.68 -26.41 10.02
C MET A 61 8.58 -26.68 11.06
N LEU A 62 8.11 -25.64 11.76
CA LEU A 62 7.00 -25.76 12.71
C LEU A 62 5.75 -26.33 12.02
N PHE A 63 5.42 -25.86 10.82
CA PHE A 63 4.30 -26.38 10.03
C PHE A 63 4.45 -27.87 9.70
N LEU A 64 5.62 -28.31 9.22
CA LEU A 64 5.90 -29.71 8.92
C LEU A 64 5.79 -30.60 10.16
N LEU A 65 6.27 -30.12 11.32
CA LEU A 65 6.16 -30.81 12.60
C LEU A 65 4.71 -30.92 13.07
N MET A 66 3.88 -29.89 12.85
CA MET A 66 2.45 -29.95 13.14
C MET A 66 1.72 -30.94 12.23
N CYS A 67 2.05 -30.97 10.94
CA CYS A 67 1.47 -31.92 9.96
C CYS A 67 1.97 -33.36 10.10
N ASN A 68 2.77 -33.68 11.12
CA ASN A 68 3.34 -35.01 11.36
C ASN A 68 4.23 -35.51 10.19
N ALA A 69 4.86 -34.60 9.46
CA ALA A 69 5.69 -34.92 8.29
C ALA A 69 7.04 -35.57 8.63
N ALA A 70 7.34 -35.76 9.93
CA ALA A 70 8.58 -36.35 10.42
C ALA A 70 8.29 -37.46 11.46
N PRO A 71 7.78 -38.63 11.01
CA PRO A 71 7.39 -39.74 11.88
C PRO A 71 8.58 -40.38 12.63
N ALA A 72 9.82 -40.17 12.16
CA ALA A 72 11.04 -40.65 12.82
C ALA A 72 11.28 -40.01 14.21
N MET A 73 10.66 -38.87 14.51
CA MET A 73 10.75 -38.20 15.83
C MET A 73 9.72 -38.70 16.85
N CYS A 74 8.95 -39.75 16.52
CA CYS A 74 7.95 -40.35 17.39
C CYS A 74 8.51 -41.52 18.21
N HIS A 75 9.42 -41.22 19.14
CA HIS A 75 9.89 -42.20 20.13
C HIS A 75 9.89 -41.52 21.51
N PRO A 76 9.32 -42.12 22.57
CA PRO A 76 8.61 -43.42 22.63
C PRO A 76 7.17 -43.38 22.08
N SER A 77 6.52 -42.21 21.97
CA SER A 77 5.23 -42.04 21.26
C SER A 77 5.07 -40.61 20.74
N CYS A 78 4.35 -40.41 19.62
CA CYS A 78 4.18 -39.10 18.97
C CYS A 78 3.52 -38.03 19.88
N ASP A 79 2.76 -38.46 20.89
CA ASP A 79 2.02 -37.57 21.78
C ASP A 79 2.66 -37.40 23.16
N SER A 80 3.70 -38.18 23.48
CA SER A 80 4.41 -38.07 24.76
C SER A 80 5.08 -36.71 24.92
N LEU A 81 5.00 -36.14 26.13
CA LEU A 81 5.56 -34.83 26.46
C LEU A 81 7.07 -34.73 26.16
N GLU A 82 7.80 -35.83 26.28
CA GLU A 82 9.24 -35.94 26.08
C GLU A 82 9.65 -36.28 24.63
N SER A 83 8.69 -36.43 23.71
CA SER A 83 9.01 -36.73 22.31
C SER A 83 9.87 -35.62 21.70
N PRO A 84 10.91 -35.96 20.89
CA PRO A 84 11.72 -34.98 20.17
C PRO A 84 10.89 -34.00 19.34
N ARG A 85 9.74 -34.46 18.80
CA ARG A 85 8.78 -33.62 18.08
C ARG A 85 8.30 -32.44 18.93
N ARG A 86 7.87 -32.67 20.18
CA ARG A 86 7.40 -31.59 21.06
C ARG A 86 8.53 -30.65 21.49
N ILE A 87 9.74 -31.16 21.63
CA ILE A 87 10.94 -30.34 21.91
C ILE A 87 11.19 -29.38 20.75
N TRP A 88 11.22 -29.88 19.51
CA TRP A 88 11.43 -29.04 18.33
C TRP A 88 10.30 -28.04 18.11
N ILE A 89 9.04 -28.44 18.32
CA ILE A 89 7.90 -27.49 18.27
C ILE A 89 8.10 -26.35 19.27
N GLU A 90 8.57 -26.63 20.48
CA GLU A 90 8.85 -25.59 21.47
C GLU A 90 10.00 -24.68 21.01
N ILE A 91 11.11 -25.24 20.54
CA ILE A 91 12.26 -24.49 20.02
C ILE A 91 11.84 -23.57 18.86
N ASP A 92 11.17 -24.12 17.85
CA ASP A 92 10.71 -23.37 16.69
C ASP A 92 9.76 -22.25 17.11
N SER A 93 8.86 -22.53 18.07
CA SER A 93 7.91 -21.54 18.57
C SER A 93 8.59 -20.39 19.32
N GLN A 94 9.66 -20.66 20.08
CA GLN A 94 10.43 -19.63 20.77
C GLN A 94 11.22 -18.77 19.79
N ILE A 95 11.84 -19.38 18.78
CA ILE A 95 12.59 -18.66 17.74
C ILE A 95 11.64 -17.77 16.93
N LEU A 96 10.49 -18.29 16.49
CA LEU A 96 9.48 -17.51 15.77
C LEU A 96 8.89 -16.40 16.62
N ASN A 97 8.62 -16.66 17.91
CA ASN A 97 8.20 -15.62 18.84
C ASN A 97 9.24 -14.51 18.93
N ALA A 98 10.53 -14.85 19.10
CA ALA A 98 11.60 -13.86 19.15
C ALA A 98 11.67 -13.02 17.86
N LEU A 99 11.62 -13.66 16.69
CA LEU A 99 11.60 -12.97 15.40
C LEU A 99 10.40 -11.99 15.32
N PHE A 100 9.18 -12.48 15.57
CA PHE A 100 7.99 -11.63 15.56
C PHE A 100 8.05 -10.49 16.58
N CYS A 101 8.60 -10.73 17.78
CA CYS A 101 8.80 -9.69 18.79
C CYS A 101 9.82 -8.63 18.34
N VAL A 102 10.92 -9.00 17.67
CA VAL A 102 11.90 -8.03 17.16
C VAL A 102 11.25 -7.04 16.20
N THR A 103 10.45 -7.53 15.25
CA THR A 103 9.69 -6.66 14.33
C THR A 103 8.54 -5.92 15.01
N GLY A 104 7.90 -6.58 15.98
CA GLY A 104 6.81 -6.03 16.78
C GLY A 104 7.22 -4.82 17.60
N PHE A 105 8.26 -4.98 18.41
CA PHE A 105 8.83 -3.97 19.28
C PHE A 105 9.64 -2.94 18.49
N GLY A 106 10.38 -3.35 17.46
CA GLY A 106 11.11 -2.43 16.60
C GLY A 106 10.19 -1.41 15.90
N LEU A 107 8.98 -1.83 15.50
CA LEU A 107 7.98 -0.95 14.88
C LEU A 107 6.97 -0.37 15.89
N ALA A 108 7.02 -0.77 17.17
CA ALA A 108 6.06 -0.34 18.18
C ALA A 108 6.02 1.19 18.39
N PRO A 109 7.15 1.94 18.45
CA PRO A 109 7.10 3.39 18.65
C PRO A 109 6.31 4.11 17.55
N TRP A 110 6.45 3.66 16.30
CA TRP A 110 5.76 4.22 15.15
C TRP A 110 4.26 3.89 15.19
N ARG A 111 3.92 2.65 15.56
CA ARG A 111 2.51 2.20 15.72
C ARG A 111 1.80 2.94 16.85
N ILE A 112 2.48 3.17 17.98
CA ILE A 112 1.95 3.92 19.12
C ILE A 112 1.73 5.38 18.75
N ARG A 113 2.68 6.01 18.05
CA ARG A 113 2.51 7.39 17.54
C ARG A 113 1.31 7.51 16.61
N ASP A 114 1.14 6.57 15.69
CA ASP A 114 0.04 6.56 14.73
C ASP A 114 -1.31 6.34 15.46
N PHE A 115 -1.33 5.46 16.46
CA PHE A 115 -2.50 5.27 17.32
C PHE A 115 -2.82 6.50 18.17
N TYR A 116 -1.82 7.17 18.75
CA TYR A 116 -2.02 8.40 19.50
C TYR A 116 -2.68 9.49 18.63
N ARG A 117 -2.20 9.66 17.39
CA ARG A 117 -2.82 10.59 16.43
C ARG A 117 -4.23 10.18 16.05
N TRP A 118 -4.48 8.89 15.90
CA TRP A 118 -5.82 8.35 15.70
C TRP A 118 -6.75 8.64 16.90
N CYS A 119 -6.28 8.47 18.13
CA CYS A 119 -7.01 8.84 19.34
C CYS A 119 -7.33 10.34 19.35
N CYS A 120 -6.37 11.20 19.02
CA CYS A 120 -6.61 12.64 18.89
C CYS A 120 -7.66 12.96 17.81
N TRP A 121 -7.66 12.25 16.67
CA TRP A 121 -8.67 12.43 15.64
C TRP A 121 -10.09 12.03 16.10
N ARG A 122 -10.21 10.97 16.90
CA ARG A 122 -11.51 10.43 17.35
C ARG A 122 -12.04 11.08 18.63
N LEU A 123 -11.17 11.41 19.58
CA LEU A 123 -11.52 11.79 20.95
C LEU A 123 -11.25 13.27 21.25
N ALA A 124 -10.58 14.03 20.38
CA ALA A 124 -10.37 15.44 20.64
C ALA A 124 -11.69 16.21 20.65
N ARG A 125 -11.82 17.10 21.64
CA ARG A 125 -13.03 17.92 21.86
C ARG A 125 -13.20 19.04 20.82
N SER A 126 -12.11 19.49 20.20
CA SER A 126 -12.11 20.55 19.20
C SER A 126 -12.05 19.99 17.77
N ASP A 127 -12.94 20.43 16.89
CA ASP A 127 -12.97 20.00 15.50
C ASP A 127 -11.70 20.38 14.72
N ALA A 128 -11.09 21.54 15.05
CA ALA A 128 -9.81 21.94 14.47
C ALA A 128 -8.70 20.93 14.82
N SER A 129 -8.68 20.45 16.06
CA SER A 129 -7.72 19.43 16.50
C SER A 129 -7.95 18.09 15.80
N ARG A 130 -9.22 17.68 15.61
CA ARG A 130 -9.58 16.45 14.89
C ARG A 130 -9.14 16.49 13.43
N ARG A 131 -9.38 17.61 12.73
CA ARG A 131 -8.94 17.81 11.34
C ARG A 131 -7.41 17.79 11.23
N ASN A 132 -6.71 18.48 12.12
CA ASN A 132 -5.25 18.51 12.14
C ASN A 132 -4.65 17.12 12.39
N ALA A 133 -5.22 16.36 13.32
CA ALA A 133 -4.78 14.99 13.60
C ALA A 133 -4.95 14.07 12.38
N LEU A 134 -6.10 14.14 11.71
CA LEU A 134 -6.35 13.37 10.48
C LEU A 134 -5.42 13.81 9.34
N ALA A 135 -5.20 15.11 9.17
CA ALA A 135 -4.30 15.63 8.13
C ALA A 135 -2.87 15.13 8.31
N ARG A 136 -2.36 15.15 9.54
CA ARG A 136 -1.04 14.59 9.86
C ARG A 136 -0.97 13.07 9.67
N LEU A 137 -2.06 12.37 9.96
CA LEU A 137 -2.12 10.93 9.76
C LEU A 137 -2.16 10.58 8.26
N ALA A 138 -2.87 11.37 7.46
CA ALA A 138 -2.87 11.28 6.01
C ALA A 138 -1.50 11.60 5.40
N GLU A 139 -0.76 12.58 5.95
CA GLU A 139 0.61 12.91 5.54
C GLU A 139 1.57 11.73 5.75
N ILE A 140 1.51 11.07 6.91
CA ILE A 140 2.32 9.88 7.20
C ILE A 140 1.99 8.74 6.24
N HIS A 141 0.71 8.58 5.90
CA HIS A 141 0.18 7.49 5.08
C HIS A 141 -0.11 7.88 3.62
N GLN A 142 0.46 8.99 3.14
CA GLN A 142 0.16 9.59 1.83
C GLN A 142 0.40 8.66 0.64
N ASN A 143 1.26 7.64 0.81
CA ASN A 143 1.59 6.65 -0.21
C ASN A 143 0.41 5.74 -0.59
N TRP A 144 -0.62 5.65 0.27
CA TRP A 144 -1.78 4.80 0.03
C TRP A 144 -3.11 5.46 0.44
N PHE A 145 -3.10 6.42 1.37
CA PHE A 145 -4.29 7.09 1.86
C PHE A 145 -4.53 8.44 1.17
N LEU A 146 -5.60 8.52 0.40
CA LEU A 146 -6.10 9.77 -0.18
C LEU A 146 -7.16 10.39 0.74
N GLN A 147 -6.87 11.54 1.33
CA GLN A 147 -7.83 12.29 2.14
C GLN A 147 -8.90 12.96 1.26
N SER A 148 -10.16 12.94 1.71
CA SER A 148 -11.21 13.76 1.11
C SER A 148 -10.96 15.21 1.48
N GLU A 149 -10.76 16.06 0.47
CA GLU A 149 -10.80 17.51 0.66
C GLU A 149 -12.23 17.88 1.07
N GLU A 150 -12.38 18.58 2.20
CA GLU A 150 -13.66 19.17 2.61
C GLU A 150 -13.91 20.37 1.68
N PRO A 151 -15.13 20.56 1.15
CA PRO A 151 -15.41 21.64 0.21
C PRO A 151 -15.40 22.99 0.96
N GLU A 152 -14.24 23.61 1.08
CA GLU A 152 -14.16 25.02 1.40
C GLU A 152 -14.53 25.81 0.14
N LEU A 153 -15.68 26.50 0.18
CA LEU A 153 -16.20 27.34 -0.91
C LEU A 153 -15.25 28.52 -1.22
N PRO A 154 -15.44 29.18 -2.39
CA PRO A 154 -14.50 29.19 -3.49
C PRO A 154 -13.34 30.19 -3.31
N ARG A 155 -12.10 29.74 -3.51
CA ARG A 155 -11.02 30.66 -3.91
C ARG A 155 -10.84 30.54 -5.41
N ASN A 156 -11.14 31.63 -6.11
CA ASN A 156 -11.09 31.76 -7.56
C ASN A 156 -9.78 31.22 -8.15
N SER A 157 -9.82 29.99 -8.64
CA SER A 157 -8.90 29.51 -9.66
C SER A 157 -9.59 28.37 -10.39
N LYS A 158 -9.98 28.64 -11.64
CA LYS A 158 -10.22 27.61 -12.64
C LYS A 158 -8.93 26.80 -12.79
N GLN A 159 -8.75 25.78 -11.97
CA GLN A 159 -7.67 24.82 -12.11
C GLN A 159 -8.31 23.44 -12.09
N SER A 160 -8.67 23.02 -13.31
CA SER A 160 -8.80 21.64 -13.74
C SER A 160 -9.61 20.73 -12.84
N GLN A 161 -10.88 20.51 -13.22
CA GLN A 161 -11.55 19.23 -12.97
C GLN A 161 -10.81 18.11 -13.73
N THR A 162 -9.56 17.85 -13.36
CA THR A 162 -8.95 16.55 -13.57
C THR A 162 -9.76 15.61 -12.69
N LYS A 163 -10.33 14.54 -13.24
CA LYS A 163 -11.05 13.50 -12.48
C LYS A 163 -10.18 13.05 -11.31
N ARG A 164 -10.37 13.69 -10.15
CA ARG A 164 -9.50 13.53 -8.97
C ARG A 164 -9.87 12.20 -8.35
N ALA A 165 -8.86 11.38 -8.06
CA ALA A 165 -9.04 10.05 -7.52
C ALA A 165 -10.01 10.06 -6.33
N THR A 166 -10.97 9.12 -6.31
CA THR A 166 -11.98 9.05 -5.24
C THR A 166 -11.31 8.96 -3.87
N PRO A 167 -11.70 9.80 -2.89
CA PRO A 167 -11.16 9.76 -1.54
C PRO A 167 -11.18 8.36 -0.94
N THR A 168 -10.18 8.05 -0.12
CA THR A 168 -10.11 6.78 0.60
C THR A 168 -11.10 6.80 1.76
N PRO A 169 -11.96 5.78 1.89
CA PRO A 169 -12.85 5.67 3.05
C PRO A 169 -12.06 5.68 4.35
N ARG A 170 -12.52 6.50 5.33
CA ARG A 170 -11.86 6.67 6.63
C ARG A 170 -11.72 5.37 7.43
N TRP A 171 -12.67 4.43 7.26
CA TRP A 171 -12.64 3.13 7.93
C TRP A 171 -11.39 2.29 7.60
N LYS A 172 -10.81 2.47 6.42
CA LYS A 172 -9.57 1.77 6.04
C LYS A 172 -8.40 2.25 6.89
N MET A 173 -8.38 3.53 7.23
CA MET A 173 -7.41 4.10 8.17
C MET A 173 -7.60 3.52 9.57
N ASP A 174 -8.84 3.41 10.04
CA ASP A 174 -9.14 2.78 11.33
C ASP A 174 -8.64 1.33 11.36
N LEU A 175 -8.94 0.54 10.33
CA LEU A 175 -8.52 -0.86 10.23
C LEU A 175 -7.01 -1.01 10.26
N VAL A 176 -6.27 -0.20 9.49
CA VAL A 176 -4.80 -0.28 9.43
C VAL A 176 -4.16 0.12 10.75
N VAL A 177 -4.60 1.22 11.37
CA VAL A 177 -4.04 1.69 12.64
C VAL A 177 -4.32 0.69 13.76
N TRP A 178 -5.57 0.23 13.89
CA TRP A 178 -5.94 -0.77 14.90
C TRP A 178 -5.29 -2.12 14.63
N GLY A 179 -5.27 -2.59 13.39
CA GLY A 179 -4.64 -3.87 13.03
C GLY A 179 -3.15 -3.88 13.36
N ASN A 180 -2.44 -2.78 13.07
CA ASN A 180 -1.03 -2.65 13.43
C ASN A 180 -0.81 -2.58 14.95
N LEU A 181 -1.65 -1.86 15.69
CA LEU A 181 -1.56 -1.82 17.15
C LEU A 181 -1.86 -3.20 17.76
N LEU A 182 -2.94 -3.86 17.34
CA LEU A 182 -3.34 -5.19 17.79
C LEU A 182 -2.24 -6.21 17.49
N ASN A 183 -1.56 -6.11 16.35
CA ASN A 183 -0.41 -6.96 16.05
C ASN A 183 0.70 -6.81 17.12
N SER A 184 1.07 -5.58 17.50
CA SER A 184 2.04 -5.35 18.58
C SER A 184 1.54 -5.81 19.95
N LEU A 185 0.26 -5.59 20.28
CA LEU A 185 -0.32 -6.05 21.54
C LEU A 185 -0.36 -7.58 21.63
N LEU A 186 -0.74 -8.26 20.55
CA LEU A 186 -0.74 -9.72 20.48
C LEU A 186 0.67 -10.29 20.62
N GLN A 187 1.69 -9.61 20.10
CA GLN A 187 3.10 -10.00 20.29
C GLN A 187 3.57 -9.78 21.74
N VAL A 188 3.17 -8.69 22.41
CA VAL A 188 3.41 -8.50 23.86
C VAL A 188 2.76 -9.64 24.65
N CYS A 189 1.48 -9.93 24.38
CA CYS A 189 0.77 -11.03 25.03
C CYS A 189 1.50 -12.36 24.81
N LEU A 190 1.88 -12.66 23.57
CA LEU A 190 2.58 -13.89 23.23
C LEU A 190 3.94 -13.99 23.95
N ALA A 191 4.70 -12.89 24.02
CA ALA A 191 5.94 -12.82 24.79
C ALA A 191 5.71 -13.10 26.28
N VAL A 192 4.68 -12.51 26.88
CA VAL A 192 4.30 -12.75 28.28
C VAL A 192 3.92 -14.21 28.49
N PHE A 193 3.10 -14.81 27.62
CA PHE A 193 2.76 -16.24 27.72
C PHE A 193 3.99 -17.15 27.55
N MET A 194 4.94 -16.74 26.71
CA MET A 194 6.18 -17.49 26.49
C MET A 194 7.15 -17.39 27.68
N TRP A 195 7.16 -16.28 28.40
CA TRP A 195 8.10 -16.04 29.49
C TRP A 195 7.51 -16.39 30.87
N ALA A 196 6.19 -16.29 31.03
CA ALA A 196 5.52 -16.56 32.31
C ALA A 196 5.22 -18.06 32.53
N PHE A 197 5.04 -18.84 31.47
CA PHE A 197 4.71 -20.27 31.58
C PHE A 197 5.89 -21.17 31.18
N ASN A 198 6.24 -22.09 32.08
CA ASN A 198 7.12 -23.21 31.78
C ASN A 198 6.47 -24.17 30.78
N ARG A 199 7.30 -24.90 30.00
CA ARG A 199 6.90 -25.85 28.94
C ARG A 199 5.73 -26.77 29.31
N PHE A 200 5.64 -27.17 30.58
CA PHE A 200 4.63 -28.11 31.08
C PHE A 200 3.27 -27.46 31.41
N ASN A 201 3.25 -26.17 31.72
CA ASN A 201 2.03 -25.45 32.11
C ASN A 201 1.49 -24.55 30.99
N ARG A 202 2.14 -24.52 29.81
CA ARG A 202 1.69 -23.68 28.71
C ARG A 202 0.53 -24.36 27.97
N PRO A 203 -0.62 -23.68 27.82
CA PRO A 203 -1.70 -24.20 26.98
C PRO A 203 -1.19 -24.36 25.53
N SER A 204 -1.26 -25.59 25.01
CA SER A 204 -0.77 -25.94 23.66
C SER A 204 -1.45 -25.16 22.54
N TRP A 205 -2.67 -24.68 22.77
CA TRP A 205 -3.43 -23.88 21.81
C TRP A 205 -3.04 -22.39 21.81
N ALA A 206 -2.51 -21.86 22.92
CA ALA A 206 -2.38 -20.42 23.11
C ALA A 206 -1.36 -19.80 22.16
N THR A 207 -0.20 -20.44 22.00
CA THR A 207 0.85 -19.97 21.10
C THR A 207 0.36 -19.91 19.66
N GLY A 208 -0.22 -21.01 19.16
CA GLY A 208 -0.79 -21.08 17.80
C GLY A 208 -1.91 -20.07 17.57
N LEU A 209 -2.81 -19.90 18.55
CA LEU A 209 -3.91 -18.94 18.45
C LEU A 209 -3.40 -17.50 18.34
N PHE A 210 -2.50 -17.08 19.24
CA PHE A 210 -1.99 -15.71 19.24
C PHE A 210 -1.13 -15.42 18.01
N VAL A 211 -0.30 -16.36 17.54
CA VAL A 211 0.42 -16.21 16.26
C VAL A 211 -0.58 -16.07 15.12
N GLY A 212 -1.57 -16.96 15.04
CA GLY A 212 -2.58 -16.95 13.97
C GLY A 212 -3.34 -15.63 13.92
N LEU A 213 -3.80 -15.13 15.07
CA LEU A 213 -4.47 -13.84 15.18
C LEU A 213 -3.55 -12.67 14.80
N ALA A 214 -2.30 -12.67 15.27
CA ALA A 214 -1.33 -11.62 14.95
C ALA A 214 -1.06 -11.55 13.44
N CYS A 215 -0.84 -12.71 12.80
CA CYS A 215 -0.68 -12.82 11.36
C CYS A 215 -1.95 -12.38 10.60
N ALA A 216 -3.14 -12.73 11.09
CA ALA A 216 -4.40 -12.34 10.45
C ALA A 216 -4.61 -10.82 10.47
N VAL A 217 -4.45 -10.16 11.63
CA VAL A 217 -4.62 -8.70 11.72
C VAL A 217 -3.56 -7.94 10.93
N ALA A 218 -2.32 -8.43 10.92
CA ALA A 218 -1.24 -7.86 10.10
C ALA A 218 -1.50 -8.06 8.60
N GLY A 219 -2.00 -9.23 8.20
CA GLY A 219 -2.36 -9.54 6.82
C GLY A 219 -3.49 -8.65 6.30
N LEU A 220 -4.55 -8.46 7.08
CA LEU A 220 -5.66 -7.57 6.72
C LEU A 220 -5.20 -6.11 6.55
N ALA A 221 -4.38 -5.61 7.49
CA ALA A 221 -3.79 -4.27 7.38
C ALA A 221 -2.90 -4.15 6.12
N GLY A 222 -2.05 -5.14 5.85
CA GLY A 222 -1.19 -5.15 4.66
C GLY A 222 -1.96 -5.20 3.34
N ILE A 223 -2.99 -6.04 3.24
CA ILE A 223 -3.83 -6.18 2.05
C ILE A 223 -4.57 -4.87 1.76
N THR A 224 -5.17 -4.24 2.78
CA THR A 224 -5.86 -2.96 2.59
C THR A 224 -4.92 -1.85 2.10
N MET A 225 -3.74 -1.71 2.71
CA MET A 225 -2.72 -0.75 2.26
C MET A 225 -2.27 -1.03 0.82
N TRP A 226 -2.08 -2.30 0.44
CA TRP A 226 -1.64 -2.66 -0.91
C TRP A 226 -2.71 -2.40 -1.98
N LEU A 227 -3.97 -2.77 -1.71
CA LEU A 227 -5.08 -2.54 -2.62
C LEU A 227 -5.30 -1.04 -2.85
N GLU A 228 -5.23 -0.24 -1.78
CA GLU A 228 -5.31 1.21 -1.87
C GLU A 228 -4.14 1.81 -2.63
N LYS A 229 -2.90 1.41 -2.31
CA LYS A 229 -1.71 1.85 -3.05
C LYS A 229 -1.84 1.56 -4.55
N LYS A 230 -2.30 0.37 -4.93
CA LYS A 230 -2.57 0.01 -6.35
C LYS A 230 -3.64 0.91 -6.97
N ARG A 231 -4.69 1.25 -6.22
CA ARG A 231 -5.76 2.14 -6.68
C ARG A 231 -5.24 3.56 -6.92
N VAL A 232 -4.45 4.10 -5.99
CA VAL A 232 -3.84 5.43 -6.11
C VAL A 232 -2.90 5.49 -7.32
N GLN A 233 -2.05 4.47 -7.50
CA GLN A 233 -1.12 4.41 -8.63
C GLN A 233 -1.85 4.41 -9.98
N LYS A 234 -2.88 3.57 -10.15
CA LYS A 234 -3.70 3.55 -11.38
C LYS A 234 -4.37 4.90 -11.64
N ALA A 235 -4.88 5.54 -10.58
CA ALA A 235 -5.51 6.84 -10.70
C ALA A 235 -4.53 7.98 -11.01
N SER A 236 -3.23 7.82 -10.74
CA SER A 236 -2.18 8.79 -11.12
C SER A 236 -1.64 8.59 -12.54
N GLU A 237 -1.69 7.38 -13.10
CA GLU A 237 -1.22 7.09 -14.47
C GLU A 237 -2.19 7.60 -15.55
N HIS A 238 -3.50 7.49 -15.32
CA HIS A 238 -4.55 7.87 -16.29
C HIS A 238 -4.76 9.39 -16.50
N PRO A 239 -4.53 10.30 -15.54
CA PRO A 239 -4.61 11.73 -15.79
C PRO A 239 -3.52 12.26 -16.74
N GLY A 240 -2.43 11.52 -16.97
CA GLY A 240 -1.42 11.85 -17.97
C GLY A 240 -1.85 11.58 -19.42
N ALA A 241 -2.71 10.58 -19.65
CA ALA A 241 -3.19 10.24 -21.00
C ALA A 241 -4.22 11.25 -21.55
N LEU A 242 -4.90 11.99 -20.67
CA LEU A 242 -5.85 13.04 -21.06
C LEU A 242 -5.18 14.39 -21.39
N LEU A 243 -3.90 14.58 -21.04
CA LEU A 243 -3.13 15.77 -21.43
C LEU A 243 -2.56 15.69 -22.85
N LEU A 244 -2.70 14.55 -23.55
CA LEU A 244 -2.26 14.34 -24.93
C LEU A 244 -3.39 14.44 -25.95
N ILE A 245 -4.54 15.06 -25.61
CA ILE A 245 -5.52 15.49 -26.61
C ILE A 245 -5.29 16.98 -26.87
N PRO A 246 -4.57 17.38 -27.94
CA PRO A 246 -4.72 18.71 -28.49
C PRO A 246 -6.21 18.94 -28.75
N ARG A 247 -6.77 19.99 -28.14
CA ARG A 247 -8.13 20.44 -28.41
C ARG A 247 -8.20 20.98 -29.85
N ALA A 248 -8.33 20.09 -30.81
CA ALA A 248 -8.90 20.34 -32.13
C ALA A 248 -10.11 19.40 -32.19
N THR A 249 -11.34 19.86 -32.04
CA THR A 249 -12.10 20.52 -33.10
C THR A 249 -13.40 20.99 -32.45
N ASP A 250 -13.70 22.29 -32.46
CA ASP A 250 -15.07 22.77 -32.21
C ASP A 250 -15.68 23.11 -33.58
N PRO A 251 -16.64 22.31 -34.11
CA PRO A 251 -17.39 22.69 -35.30
C PRO A 251 -18.46 23.72 -34.93
N ALA A 252 -18.33 24.92 -35.48
CA ALA A 252 -19.38 25.93 -35.43
C ALA A 252 -20.60 25.45 -36.23
N ILE A 253 -21.74 25.24 -35.56
CA ILE A 253 -23.06 25.10 -36.21
C ILE A 253 -24.01 26.14 -35.60
N LEU A 254 -24.34 27.11 -36.47
CA LEU A 254 -25.65 27.71 -36.77
C LEU A 254 -26.75 27.75 -35.68
N GLY A 255 -27.33 28.95 -35.52
CA GLY A 255 -28.76 29.10 -35.22
C GLY A 255 -29.09 30.33 -34.37
N GLY A 256 -29.55 31.41 -35.00
CA GLY A 256 -30.05 32.58 -34.28
C GLY A 256 -30.65 33.62 -35.22
N SER A 257 -31.85 33.35 -35.71
CA SER A 257 -32.70 34.29 -36.44
C SER A 257 -33.16 35.41 -35.48
N ALA A 258 -32.95 36.67 -35.84
CA ALA A 258 -33.65 37.80 -35.25
C ALA A 258 -33.86 38.87 -36.33
N ASP A 259 -35.13 39.09 -36.59
CA ASP A 259 -35.78 40.04 -37.49
C ASP A 259 -35.70 41.48 -36.93
N TYR A 260 -35.31 42.46 -37.75
CA TYR A 260 -35.72 43.87 -37.64
C TYR A 260 -35.34 44.64 -38.92
N THR A 261 -36.32 45.28 -39.55
CA THR A 261 -36.18 46.18 -40.71
C THR A 261 -36.39 47.65 -40.26
N PRO A 262 -36.35 48.66 -41.15
CA PRO A 262 -35.21 49.53 -41.42
C PRO A 262 -35.45 50.98 -40.95
N VAL A 263 -34.40 51.82 -40.89
CA VAL A 263 -34.58 53.28 -40.95
C VAL A 263 -33.56 53.89 -41.90
N ASP A 264 -34.11 54.50 -42.94
CA ASP A 264 -33.48 55.40 -43.89
C ASP A 264 -32.69 56.52 -43.23
N ASN A 265 -31.56 56.90 -43.84
CA ASN A 265 -31.35 58.30 -44.21
C ASN A 265 -30.31 58.40 -45.34
N LYS A 266 -30.77 59.00 -46.44
CA LYS A 266 -30.00 59.57 -47.56
C LYS A 266 -30.06 61.11 -47.39
N PRO A 267 -29.23 61.94 -48.06
CA PRO A 267 -28.04 61.68 -48.87
C PRO A 267 -26.70 61.98 -48.19
#